data_AF-A0A329T224-F1
#
_entry.id   AF-A0A329T224-F1
#
_cell.length_a   1.000
_cell.length_b   1.000
_cell.length_c   1.000
_cell.angle_alpha   90.00
_cell.angle_beta   90.00
_cell.angle_gamma   90.00
#
_symmetry.space_group_name_H-M   'P 1'
#
loop_
_entity.id
_entity.type
_entity.pdbx_description
1 polymer ?
#
loop_
_entity_poly.entity_id
_entity_poly.type
_entity_poly.pdbx_seq_one_letter_code
_entity_poly.pdbx_strand_id
1 'polypeptide(L)'
;MRQRVFRYLKPTIDYGLMDIGHGLTVELLLYTCRLANDPVDRKSISEYVTRIDDNVISYASLKQGINAQSTTEAKYVAMSEEL
;
A
#
# COMPACT_ATOMS: atom_id res chain seq x y z
N MET A 1 2.46 9.79 4.17
CA MET A 1 1.08 9.69 3.61
C MET A 1 0.09 8.97 4.55
N ARG A 2 0.53 8.04 5.42
CA ARG A 2 -0.31 7.21 6.31
C ARG A 2 -1.35 7.96 7.18
N GLN A 3 -1.04 9.15 7.70
CA GLN A 3 -1.94 9.84 8.66
C GLN A 3 -3.14 10.57 8.03
N ARG A 4 -3.14 10.84 6.72
CA ARG A 4 -4.19 11.67 6.09
C ARG A 4 -5.43 10.88 5.67
N VAL A 5 -5.36 9.56 5.63
CA VAL A 5 -6.47 8.70 5.17
C VAL A 5 -7.67 8.83 6.11
N PHE A 6 -7.44 8.81 7.42
CA PHE A 6 -8.50 9.00 8.42
C PHE A 6 -9.22 10.35 8.34
N ARG A 7 -8.55 11.39 7.84
CA ARG A 7 -9.16 12.72 7.66
C ARG A 7 -10.32 12.68 6.67
N TYR A 8 -10.23 11.82 5.66
CA TYR A 8 -11.24 11.69 4.62
C TYR A 8 -12.27 10.60 4.94
N LEU A 9 -11.88 9.56 5.69
CA LEU A 9 -12.80 8.52 6.16
C LEU A 9 -13.81 9.03 7.20
N LYS A 10 -13.40 9.91 8.12
CA LYS A 10 -14.26 10.42 9.20
C LYS A 10 -15.56 11.10 8.70
N PRO A 11 -15.53 12.02 7.72
CA PRO A 11 -16.75 12.65 7.21
C PRO A 11 -17.53 11.79 6.21
N THR A 12 -16.97 10.69 5.70
CA THR A 12 -17.64 9.80 4.74
C THR A 12 -18.21 8.54 5.40
N ILE A 13 -18.28 8.49 6.72
CA ILE A 13 -18.80 7.33 7.46
C ILE A 13 -20.27 7.02 7.13
N ASP A 14 -21.03 8.05 6.75
CA ASP A 14 -22.45 7.95 6.37
C ASP A 14 -22.64 7.59 4.89
N TYR A 15 -21.57 7.61 4.08
CA TYR A 15 -21.57 7.17 2.70
C TYR A 15 -21.02 5.75 2.65
N GLY A 16 -21.89 4.77 2.40
CA GLY A 16 -21.46 3.38 2.24
C GLY A 16 -20.47 3.23 1.09
N LEU A 17 -19.38 2.50 1.32
CA LEU A 17 -18.61 1.91 0.22
C LEU A 17 -19.50 0.83 -0.44
N MET A 18 -19.28 0.58 -1.72
CA MET A 18 -20.14 -0.30 -2.52
C MET A 18 -20.20 -1.70 -1.91
N ASP A 19 -21.40 -2.12 -1.46
CA ASP A 19 -21.72 -3.44 -0.90
C ASP A 19 -20.63 -4.09 -0.03
N ILE A 20 -20.44 -3.52 1.17
CA ILE A 20 -19.66 -4.17 2.24
C ILE A 20 -20.51 -5.32 2.76
N GLY A 21 -20.17 -6.57 2.41
CA GLY A 21 -20.87 -7.76 2.91
C GLY A 21 -20.93 -7.78 4.44
N HIS A 22 -21.84 -8.57 5.01
CA HIS A 22 -21.99 -8.72 6.46
C HIS A 22 -20.79 -9.44 7.10
N GLY A 23 -19.64 -8.77 7.14
CA GLY A 23 -18.36 -9.24 7.65
C GLY A 23 -17.30 -8.22 7.24
N LEU A 24 -16.53 -7.71 8.19
CA LEU A 24 -15.53 -6.66 7.91
C LEU A 24 -14.20 -7.36 7.60
N THR A 25 -13.99 -7.81 6.37
CA THR A 25 -12.69 -8.38 5.96
C THR A 25 -11.79 -7.27 5.45
N VAL A 26 -10.81 -6.90 6.28
CA VAL A 26 -9.72 -6.00 5.87
C VAL A 26 -8.64 -6.86 5.24
N GLU A 27 -8.48 -6.76 3.92
CA GLU A 27 -7.44 -7.46 3.17
C GLU A 27 -6.41 -6.47 2.62
N LEU A 28 -5.16 -6.67 3.04
CA LEU A 28 -4.00 -5.96 2.49
C LEU A 28 -3.48 -6.78 1.32
N LEU A 29 -4.00 -6.48 0.11
CA LEU A 29 -4.00 -7.46 -0.99
C LEU A 29 -2.87 -7.28 -2.02
N LEU A 30 -2.00 -6.28 -1.91
CA LEU A 30 -0.97 -6.13 -2.95
C LEU A 30 0.30 -5.50 -2.42
N TYR A 31 1.37 -6.30 -2.48
CA TYR A 31 2.74 -5.85 -2.39
C TYR A 31 3.41 -6.08 -3.76
N THR A 32 3.58 -5.02 -4.53
CA THR A 32 4.37 -5.09 -5.78
C THR A 32 5.58 -4.19 -5.66
N CYS A 33 6.77 -4.79 -5.62
CA CYS A 33 8.03 -4.06 -5.72
C CYS A 33 8.55 -4.11 -7.16
N ARG A 34 8.77 -2.95 -7.79
CA ARG A 34 9.49 -2.86 -9.06
C ARG A 34 10.95 -2.52 -8.76
N LEU A 35 11.82 -3.49 -8.99
CA LEU A 35 13.27 -3.37 -8.80
C LEU A 35 13.85 -2.33 -9.77
N ALA A 36 14.71 -1.47 -9.25
CA ALA A 36 15.69 -0.69 -10.01
C ALA A 36 15.19 0.08 -11.24
N ASN A 37 13.99 0.67 -11.19
CA ASN A 37 13.46 1.47 -12.31
C ASN A 37 13.83 2.96 -12.22
N ASP A 38 14.60 3.38 -11.21
CA ASP A 38 15.10 4.75 -11.10
C ASP A 38 16.54 4.85 -11.65
N PRO A 39 16.79 5.61 -12.73
CA PRO A 39 18.12 5.75 -13.32
C PRO A 39 19.11 6.55 -12.47
N VAL A 40 18.65 7.30 -11.47
CA VAL A 40 19.47 8.19 -10.63
C VAL A 40 19.96 7.48 -9.38
N ASP A 41 19.05 6.86 -8.60
CA ASP A 41 19.40 6.23 -7.32
C ASP A 41 19.21 4.71 -7.29
N ARG A 42 18.69 4.12 -8.38
CA ARG A 42 18.42 2.68 -8.54
C ARG A 42 17.50 2.09 -7.47
N LYS A 43 16.84 2.92 -6.66
CA LYS A 43 15.98 2.44 -5.59
C LYS A 43 14.72 1.82 -6.18
N SER A 44 14.26 0.74 -5.53
CA SER A 44 12.99 0.13 -5.91
C SER A 44 11.82 0.97 -5.42
N ILE A 45 10.69 0.80 -6.11
CA ILE A 45 9.42 1.39 -5.69
C ILE A 45 8.52 0.26 -5.20
N SER A 46 7.95 0.46 -4.02
CA SER A 46 7.00 -0.43 -3.37
C SER A 46 5.62 0.17 -3.48
N GLU A 47 4.66 -0.61 -3.97
CA GLU A 47 3.27 -0.19 -4.07
C GLU A 47 2.39 -1.07 -3.19
N TYR A 48 1.44 -0.43 -2.52
CA TYR A 48 0.52 -1.01 -1.56
C TYR A 48 -0.91 -0.61 -1.88
N VAL A 49 -1.81 -1.58 -1.77
CA VAL A 49 -3.25 -1.38 -1.91
C VAL A 49 -3.96 -2.02 -0.73
N THR A 50 -4.71 -1.22 0.03
CA THR A 50 -5.55 -1.70 1.13
C THR A 50 -6.98 -1.79 0.63
N ARG A 51 -7.60 -2.95 0.83
CA ARG A 51 -8.99 -3.20 0.44
C ARG A 51 -9.83 -3.58 1.66
N ILE A 52 -11.10 -3.21 1.65
CA ILE A 52 -12.12 -3.66 2.60
C ILE A 52 -13.27 -4.18 1.75
N ASP A 53 -13.65 -5.44 1.93
CA ASP A 53 -14.79 -6.05 1.23
C ASP A 53 -14.75 -5.77 -0.27
N ASP A 54 -13.65 -6.15 -0.93
CA ASP A 54 -13.33 -5.90 -2.33
C ASP A 54 -13.22 -4.43 -2.78
N ASN A 55 -13.49 -3.45 -1.90
CA ASN A 55 -13.34 -2.02 -2.18
C ASN A 55 -11.94 -1.52 -1.84
N VAL A 56 -11.29 -0.80 -2.77
CA VAL A 56 -10.00 -0.15 -2.50
C VAL A 56 -10.22 1.10 -1.63
N ILE A 57 -9.67 1.11 -0.42
CA ILE A 57 -9.79 2.24 0.51
C ILE A 57 -8.55 3.14 0.54
N SER A 58 -7.37 2.60 0.23
CA SER A 58 -6.15 3.38 0.15
C SER A 58 -5.11 2.76 -0.77
N TYR A 59 -4.34 3.64 -1.42
CA TYR A 59 -3.18 3.30 -2.23
C TYR A 59 -1.96 4.09 -1.72
N ALA A 60 -0.80 3.44 -1.68
CA ALA A 60 0.47 4.10 -1.40
C ALA A 60 1.55 3.58 -2.34
N SER A 61 2.38 4.51 -2.84
CA SER A 61 3.62 4.20 -3.53
C SER A 61 4.77 4.82 -2.75
N LEU A 62 5.72 4.00 -2.32
CA LEU A 62 6.84 4.37 -1.47
C LEU A 62 8.14 4.03 -2.20
N LYS A 63 9.04 5.01 -2.27
CA LYS A 63 10.40 4.76 -2.71
C LYS A 63 11.17 4.16 -1.54
N GLN A 64 11.76 2.98 -1.73
CA GLN A 64 12.48 2.28 -0.67
C GLN A 64 13.64 3.14 -0.16
N GLY A 65 13.88 3.17 1.14
CA GLY A 65 14.99 3.90 1.74
C GLY A 65 16.36 3.34 1.34
N ILE A 66 16.41 2.02 1.16
CA ILE A 66 17.59 1.23 0.82
C ILE A 66 17.50 0.66 -0.59
N ASN A 67 18.67 0.43 -1.20
CA ASN A 67 18.76 -0.15 -2.53
C ASN A 67 18.77 -1.67 -2.42
N ALA A 68 17.75 -2.33 -2.99
CA ALA A 68 17.70 -3.78 -3.07
C ALA A 68 18.44 -4.26 -4.32
N GLN A 69 19.25 -5.31 -4.21
CA GLN A 69 19.97 -5.90 -5.34
C GLN A 69 19.20 -7.04 -6.02
N SER A 70 18.09 -7.48 -5.42
CA SER A 70 17.19 -8.49 -5.99
C SER A 70 15.73 -8.14 -5.74
N THR A 71 14.83 -8.73 -6.53
CA THR A 71 13.39 -8.60 -6.32
C THR A 71 12.94 -9.21 -4.99
N THR A 72 13.58 -10.28 -4.53
CA THR A 72 13.30 -10.91 -3.24
C THR A 72 13.69 -10.00 -2.08
N GLU A 73 14.88 -9.41 -2.13
CA GLU A 73 15.32 -8.42 -1.16
C GLU A 73 14.39 -7.21 -1.17
N ALA A 74 14.04 -6.69 -2.35
CA ALA A 74 13.08 -5.60 -2.49
C ALA A 74 11.72 -5.95 -1.85
N LYS A 75 11.31 -7.21 -1.79
CA LYS A 75 10.11 -7.65 -1.05
C LYS A 75 10.27 -7.57 0.46
N TYR A 76 11.41 -8.04 0.98
CA TYR A 76 11.69 -7.94 2.42
C TYR A 76 11.79 -6.49 2.89
N VAL A 77 12.47 -5.64 2.11
CA VAL A 77 12.65 -4.22 2.45
C VAL A 77 11.32 -3.56 2.71
N ALA A 78 10.36 -3.66 1.81
CA ALA A 78 9.15 -2.87 2.02
C ALA A 78 8.05 -3.59 2.79
N MET A 79 8.20 -4.89 3.07
CA MET A 79 7.51 -5.49 4.23
C MET A 79 8.03 -4.88 5.55
N SER A 80 9.32 -4.58 5.65
CA SER A 80 9.89 -3.93 6.84
C SER A 80 9.50 -2.45 6.96
N GLU A 81 9.33 -1.75 5.85
CA GLU A 81 8.87 -0.35 5.82
C GLU A 81 7.36 -0.20 6.08
N GLU A 82 6.60 -1.30 6.17
CA GLU A 82 5.17 -1.28 6.47
C GLU A 82 4.86 -1.30 7.99
N LEU A 83 5.80 -1.78 8.81
CA LEU A 83 5.77 -1.60 10.27
C LEU A 83 5.90 -0.12 10.68
#